data_AF-A0AAC8Q3V8-F1
#
_entry.id   AF-A0AAC8Q3V8-F1
#
_cell.length_a   1.000
_cell.length_b   1.000
_cell.length_c   1.000
_cell.angle_alpha   90.00
_cell.angle_beta   90.00
_cell.angle_gamma   90.00
#
_symmetry.space_group_name_H-M   'P 1'
#
loop_
_entity.id
_entity.type
_entity.pdbx_description
1 polymer ?
#
loop_
_entity_poly.entity_id
_entity_poly.type
_entity_poly.pdbx_seq_one_letter_code
_entity_poly.pdbx_strand_id
1 'polypeptide(L)'
;MLVCAVLLLGACRDSGTASGTALYVTTEFDPTLLLTQVRVWGAVQPGAPFGPHVLPEQPSRLLSSGETLRVVLGDGVTSGTQAKVYVEGLRDGGVVAQGEGTVQLRDGYEVDVTLRLEPSNPDTFCLGCTGCCKDGVCTTASLESCGAGGNTCAVCDSQRSDTCDARGVCVCGSNPACSDQTVDRCVGGQCKCGSSGPCAQGQECVDGTCRCTANSCAGCCLNNVCEPGNLKDKCGKGGESCRKCNRSCNADRSCS
;
A
#
# COMPACT_ATOMS: atom_id res chain seq x y z
N MET A 1 -72.82 43.17 -39.25
CA MET A 1 -72.02 43.44 -38.02
C MET A 1 -72.60 42.57 -36.93
N LEU A 2 -71.89 41.69 -36.22
CA LEU A 2 -70.46 41.44 -36.06
C LEU A 2 -70.33 39.92 -35.72
N VAL A 3 -69.41 39.21 -36.37
CA VAL A 3 -69.17 37.77 -36.17
C VAL A 3 -68.13 37.61 -35.06
N CYS A 4 -68.49 36.93 -33.96
CA CYS A 4 -67.54 36.53 -32.92
C CYS A 4 -66.79 35.26 -33.34
N ALA A 5 -65.54 35.43 -33.80
CA ALA A 5 -64.61 34.32 -34.03
C ALA A 5 -63.82 34.01 -32.75
N VAL A 6 -63.95 32.78 -32.28
CA VAL A 6 -63.19 32.22 -31.15
C VAL A 6 -61.78 31.87 -31.63
N LEU A 7 -60.77 32.54 -31.10
CA LEU A 7 -59.35 32.23 -31.32
C LEU A 7 -58.89 31.22 -30.27
N LEU A 8 -58.76 29.96 -30.68
CA LEU A 8 -58.04 28.90 -29.96
C LEU A 8 -56.53 29.13 -30.15
N LEU A 9 -55.85 29.62 -29.12
CA LEU A 9 -54.39 29.66 -29.05
C LEU A 9 -53.87 28.24 -28.79
N GLY A 10 -53.68 27.48 -29.88
CA GLY A 10 -52.83 26.31 -29.88
C GLY A 10 -51.37 26.76 -29.80
N ALA A 11 -50.74 26.61 -28.64
CA ALA A 11 -49.30 26.79 -28.50
C ALA A 11 -48.59 25.68 -29.29
N CYS A 12 -48.04 26.03 -30.46
CA CYS A 12 -47.05 25.20 -31.13
C CYS A 12 -45.81 25.13 -30.23
N ARG A 13 -45.60 23.99 -29.57
CA ARG A 13 -44.29 23.61 -29.03
C ARG A 13 -43.39 23.37 -30.25
N ASP A 14 -42.50 24.32 -30.51
CA ASP A 14 -41.54 24.23 -31.59
C ASP A 14 -40.51 23.13 -31.29
N SER A 15 -40.60 22.02 -32.01
CA SER A 15 -39.75 20.83 -31.85
C SER A 15 -38.27 21.08 -32.18
N GLY A 16 -37.90 22.28 -32.63
CA GLY A 16 -36.51 22.69 -32.86
C GLY A 16 -35.77 23.24 -31.64
N THR A 17 -36.39 23.31 -30.46
CA THR A 17 -35.78 23.84 -29.21
C THR A 17 -35.76 22.82 -28.07
N ALA A 18 -35.85 21.52 -28.38
CA ALA A 18 -35.54 20.49 -27.40
C ALA A 18 -34.04 20.55 -27.09
N SER A 19 -33.69 20.89 -25.85
CA SER A 19 -32.34 20.71 -25.31
C SER A 19 -31.86 19.31 -25.72
N GLY A 20 -30.83 19.22 -26.56
CA GLY A 20 -30.40 17.96 -27.19
C GLY A 20 -30.18 16.83 -26.18
N THR A 21 -30.24 15.58 -26.65
CA THR A 21 -30.05 14.40 -25.81
C THR A 21 -28.71 14.47 -25.06
N ALA A 22 -28.72 14.21 -23.75
CA ALA A 22 -27.52 14.26 -22.92
C ALA A 22 -27.43 13.07 -21.96
N LEU A 23 -26.22 12.69 -21.60
CA LEU A 23 -25.92 11.71 -20.57
C LEU A 23 -25.56 12.41 -19.26
N TYR A 24 -26.13 11.95 -18.16
CA TYR A 24 -25.68 12.26 -16.80
C TYR A 24 -24.86 11.08 -16.31
N VAL A 25 -23.54 11.23 -16.41
CA VAL A 25 -22.57 10.18 -16.09
C VAL A 25 -22.21 10.30 -14.62
N THR A 26 -22.75 9.39 -13.80
CA THR A 26 -22.41 9.26 -12.39
C THR A 26 -21.25 8.28 -12.26
N THR A 27 -20.18 8.69 -11.58
CA THR A 27 -18.99 7.85 -11.40
C THR A 27 -18.85 7.40 -9.95
N GLU A 28 -18.82 6.09 -9.74
CA GLU A 28 -18.61 5.47 -8.42
C GLU A 28 -17.21 4.88 -8.35
N PHE A 29 -16.44 5.24 -7.33
CA PHE A 29 -15.07 4.79 -7.16
C PHE A 29 -14.62 4.84 -5.70
N ASP A 30 -13.49 4.18 -5.39
CA ASP A 30 -12.85 4.28 -4.08
C ASP A 30 -12.20 5.68 -3.91
N PRO A 31 -12.59 6.48 -2.91
CA PRO A 31 -12.00 7.80 -2.68
C PRO A 31 -10.47 7.84 -2.53
N THR A 32 -9.83 6.71 -2.19
CA THR A 32 -8.37 6.58 -2.14
C THR A 32 -7.69 6.70 -3.50
N LEU A 33 -8.45 6.61 -4.60
CA LEU A 33 -7.95 6.86 -5.96
C LEU A 33 -7.60 8.34 -6.19
N LEU A 34 -8.09 9.25 -5.35
CA LEU A 34 -7.77 10.69 -5.38
C LEU A 34 -7.91 11.31 -6.78
N LEU A 35 -9.00 10.96 -7.47
CA LEU A 35 -9.27 11.46 -8.81
C LEU A 35 -9.47 12.98 -8.77
N THR A 36 -8.88 13.69 -9.72
CA THR A 36 -9.09 15.14 -9.91
C THR A 36 -9.95 15.44 -11.13
N GLN A 37 -9.98 14.52 -12.11
CA GLN A 37 -10.76 14.63 -13.33
C GLN A 37 -11.22 13.24 -13.78
N VAL A 38 -12.21 13.19 -14.67
CA VAL A 38 -12.52 12.02 -15.47
C VAL A 38 -12.47 12.37 -16.95
N ARG A 39 -12.18 11.38 -17.80
CA ARG A 39 -12.27 11.47 -19.25
C ARG A 39 -13.35 10.53 -19.73
N VAL A 40 -14.36 11.06 -20.42
CA VAL A 40 -15.55 10.33 -20.86
C VAL A 40 -15.62 10.29 -22.38
N TRP A 41 -15.84 9.11 -22.96
CA TRP A 41 -16.05 8.94 -24.41
C TRP A 41 -16.91 7.71 -24.69
N GLY A 42 -17.35 7.54 -25.93
CA GLY A 42 -18.15 6.38 -26.29
C GLY A 42 -18.73 6.46 -27.69
N ALA A 43 -19.75 5.64 -27.94
CA ALA A 43 -20.47 5.64 -29.20
C ALA A 43 -21.94 5.25 -29.00
N VAL A 44 -22.81 5.87 -29.78
CA VAL A 44 -24.22 5.47 -29.93
C VAL A 44 -24.32 4.40 -31.00
N GLN A 45 -25.14 3.36 -30.81
CA GLN A 45 -25.31 2.26 -31.76
C GLN A 45 -26.70 2.27 -32.41
N PRO A 46 -26.79 2.17 -33.76
CA PRO A 46 -25.73 2.37 -34.75
C PRO A 46 -25.51 3.87 -34.97
N GLY A 47 -24.32 4.39 -34.70
CA GLY A 47 -24.17 5.85 -34.63
C GLY A 47 -22.76 6.36 -34.38
N ALA A 48 -22.68 7.68 -34.15
CA ALA A 48 -21.45 8.43 -34.06
C ALA A 48 -20.76 8.28 -32.69
N PRO A 49 -19.42 8.37 -32.66
CA PRO A 49 -18.70 8.51 -31.41
C PRO A 49 -18.96 9.88 -30.76
N PHE A 50 -18.79 9.95 -29.44
CA PHE A 50 -18.78 11.19 -28.67
C PHE A 50 -17.55 11.25 -27.76
N GLY A 51 -17.17 12.47 -27.35
CA GLY A 51 -15.96 12.72 -26.58
C GLY A 51 -14.66 12.60 -27.39
N PRO A 52 -13.49 12.56 -26.72
CA PRO A 52 -13.34 12.56 -25.25
C PRO A 52 -13.66 13.91 -24.62
N HIS A 53 -14.37 13.89 -23.49
CA HIS A 53 -14.62 15.05 -22.63
C HIS A 53 -13.87 14.89 -21.32
N VAL A 54 -13.05 15.86 -20.93
CA VAL A 54 -12.34 15.85 -19.64
C VAL A 54 -13.06 16.78 -18.67
N LEU A 55 -13.45 16.25 -17.51
CA LEU A 55 -14.37 16.90 -16.58
C LEU A 55 -13.92 16.70 -15.12
N PRO A 56 -13.93 17.75 -14.28
CA PRO A 56 -14.01 19.17 -14.65
C PRO A 56 -12.84 19.54 -15.56
N GLU A 57 -12.96 20.63 -16.32
CA GLU A 57 -11.91 21.05 -17.26
C GLU A 57 -10.57 21.37 -16.57
N GLN A 58 -10.62 21.80 -15.30
CA GLN A 58 -9.44 22.06 -14.48
C GLN A 58 -9.38 21.10 -13.28
N PRO A 59 -8.21 20.51 -12.95
CA PRO A 59 -8.02 19.62 -11.81
C PRO A 59 -7.88 20.40 -10.48
N SER A 60 -8.81 21.33 -10.21
CA SER A 60 -8.70 22.24 -9.05
C SER A 60 -9.11 21.61 -7.72
N ARG A 61 -9.75 20.43 -7.75
CA ARG A 61 -10.19 19.68 -6.57
C ARG A 61 -10.22 18.18 -6.81
N LEU A 62 -10.32 17.45 -5.70
CA LEU A 62 -10.67 16.03 -5.74
C LEU A 62 -12.15 15.86 -6.13
N LEU A 63 -12.42 14.82 -6.91
CA LEU A 63 -13.75 14.36 -7.23
C LEU A 63 -14.32 13.54 -6.08
N SER A 64 -15.64 13.62 -5.91
CA SER A 64 -16.36 12.77 -4.95
C SER A 64 -16.91 11.55 -5.66
N SER A 65 -16.89 10.40 -4.98
CA SER A 65 -17.60 9.22 -5.46
C SER A 65 -19.11 9.50 -5.50
N GLY A 66 -19.77 9.14 -6.59
CA GLY A 66 -21.17 9.48 -6.89
C GLY A 66 -21.35 10.84 -7.55
N GLU A 67 -20.27 11.54 -7.95
CA GLU A 67 -20.39 12.80 -8.68
C GLU A 67 -20.90 12.56 -10.11
N THR A 68 -21.86 13.41 -10.52
CA THR A 68 -22.54 13.31 -11.82
C THR A 68 -22.10 14.42 -12.76
N LEU A 69 -21.79 14.06 -14.00
CA LEU A 69 -21.25 14.95 -15.02
C LEU A 69 -22.08 14.86 -16.30
N ARG A 70 -22.41 16.02 -16.86
CA ARG A 70 -23.27 16.12 -18.04
C ARG A 70 -22.45 16.05 -19.34
N VAL A 71 -22.77 15.11 -20.21
CA VAL A 71 -22.17 14.94 -21.54
C VAL A 71 -23.26 15.10 -22.60
N VAL A 72 -23.12 16.11 -23.46
CA VAL A 72 -24.08 16.34 -24.54
C VAL A 72 -23.77 15.39 -25.70
N LEU A 73 -24.79 14.71 -26.21
CA LEU A 73 -24.68 13.88 -27.40
C LEU A 73 -24.96 14.72 -28.64
N GLY A 74 -24.32 14.37 -29.75
CA GLY A 74 -24.58 15.01 -31.05
C GLY A 74 -25.98 14.68 -31.59
N ASP A 75 -26.37 15.39 -32.64
CA ASP A 75 -27.65 15.16 -33.33
C ASP A 75 -27.74 13.75 -33.93
N GLY A 76 -28.95 13.21 -34.06
CA GLY A 76 -29.19 11.88 -34.65
C GLY A 76 -29.33 10.74 -33.65
N VAL A 77 -29.48 11.05 -32.35
CA VAL A 77 -29.91 10.06 -31.36
C VAL A 77 -31.37 9.68 -31.61
N THR A 78 -31.65 8.38 -31.70
CA THR A 78 -33.02 7.86 -31.81
C THR A 78 -33.40 7.09 -30.54
N SER A 79 -34.65 7.25 -30.10
CA SER A 79 -35.13 6.56 -28.89
C SER A 79 -34.99 5.05 -29.04
N GLY A 80 -34.47 4.38 -27.99
CA GLY A 80 -34.24 2.94 -27.96
C GLY A 80 -32.86 2.50 -28.48
N THR A 81 -32.05 3.42 -29.01
CA THR A 81 -30.63 3.13 -29.30
C THR A 81 -29.81 2.97 -28.03
N GLN A 82 -28.74 2.20 -28.09
CA GLN A 82 -27.82 2.03 -26.96
C GLN A 82 -26.59 2.91 -27.13
N ALA A 83 -26.14 3.54 -26.05
CA ALA A 83 -24.81 4.11 -25.97
C ALA A 83 -23.90 3.19 -25.18
N LYS A 84 -22.72 2.88 -25.71
CA LYS A 84 -21.60 2.35 -24.93
C LYS A 84 -20.75 3.52 -24.45
N VAL A 85 -20.50 3.57 -23.15
CA VAL A 85 -19.82 4.67 -22.45
C VAL A 85 -18.56 4.13 -21.79
N TYR A 86 -17.47 4.85 -21.93
CA TYR A 86 -16.18 4.59 -21.31
C TYR A 86 -15.79 5.79 -20.46
N VAL A 87 -15.22 5.52 -19.29
CA VAL A 87 -14.72 6.55 -18.38
C VAL A 87 -13.34 6.15 -17.86
N GLU A 88 -12.42 7.10 -17.89
CA GLU A 88 -11.14 7.04 -17.17
C GLU A 88 -11.14 8.02 -16.01
N GLY A 89 -10.74 7.56 -14.83
CA GLY A 89 -10.37 8.41 -13.70
C GLY A 89 -8.94 8.93 -13.87
N LEU A 90 -8.77 10.24 -13.76
CA LEU A 90 -7.48 10.92 -13.92
C LEU A 90 -7.01 11.53 -12.60
N ARG A 91 -5.70 11.42 -12.35
CA ARG A 91 -4.98 12.11 -11.27
C ARG A 91 -3.68 12.65 -11.84
N ASP A 92 -3.44 13.95 -11.67
CA ASP A 92 -2.25 14.64 -12.20
C ASP A 92 -2.03 14.40 -13.71
N GLY A 93 -3.14 14.26 -14.46
CA GLY A 93 -3.14 13.97 -15.90
C GLY A 93 -2.92 12.50 -16.28
N GLY A 94 -2.58 11.62 -15.33
CA GLY A 94 -2.42 10.18 -15.53
C GLY A 94 -3.71 9.41 -15.32
N VAL A 95 -3.90 8.31 -16.07
CA VAL A 95 -5.05 7.40 -15.92
C VAL A 95 -4.79 6.45 -14.74
N VAL A 96 -5.66 6.53 -13.74
CA VAL A 96 -5.54 5.75 -12.49
C VAL A 96 -6.70 4.79 -12.25
N ALA A 97 -7.81 4.97 -12.97
CA ALA A 97 -8.97 4.08 -12.91
C ALA A 97 -9.71 4.04 -14.25
N GLN A 98 -10.45 2.98 -14.52
CA GLN A 98 -11.22 2.77 -15.76
C GLN A 98 -12.56 2.10 -15.45
N GLY A 99 -13.57 2.38 -16.28
CA GLY A 99 -14.88 1.75 -16.21
C GLY A 99 -15.63 1.89 -17.53
N GLU A 100 -16.54 0.95 -17.80
CA GLU A 100 -17.41 1.00 -18.96
C GLU A 100 -18.84 0.59 -18.62
N GLY A 101 -19.79 1.05 -19.42
CA GLY A 101 -21.21 0.78 -19.22
C GLY A 101 -22.00 0.93 -20.51
N THR A 102 -23.24 0.46 -20.49
CA THR A 102 -24.19 0.64 -21.59
C THR A 102 -25.50 1.22 -21.08
N VAL A 103 -26.14 2.08 -21.87
CA VAL A 103 -27.39 2.74 -21.49
C VAL A 103 -28.30 2.89 -22.70
N GLN A 104 -29.62 2.73 -22.52
CA GLN A 104 -30.60 3.01 -23.56
C GLN A 104 -30.93 4.50 -23.60
N LEU A 105 -30.82 5.10 -24.78
CA LEU A 105 -31.07 6.51 -25.00
C LEU A 105 -32.55 6.77 -25.27
N ARG A 106 -32.98 7.99 -24.91
CA ARG A 106 -34.29 8.53 -25.24
C ARG A 106 -34.10 9.90 -25.86
N ASP A 107 -34.58 10.06 -27.08
CA ASP A 107 -34.40 11.27 -27.88
C ASP A 107 -35.05 12.48 -27.20
N GLY A 108 -34.27 13.55 -27.02
CA GLY A 108 -34.66 14.79 -26.37
C GLY A 108 -34.70 14.72 -24.84
N TYR A 109 -34.13 13.67 -24.23
CA TYR A 109 -34.08 13.50 -22.77
C TYR A 109 -32.65 13.49 -22.26
N GLU A 110 -32.55 13.80 -20.97
CA GLU A 110 -31.35 13.57 -20.18
C GLU A 110 -31.43 12.16 -19.59
N VAL A 111 -30.40 11.35 -19.80
CA VAL A 111 -30.38 9.93 -19.43
C VAL A 111 -29.24 9.66 -18.46
N ASP A 112 -29.56 9.08 -17.30
CA ASP A 112 -28.57 8.72 -16.30
C ASP A 112 -27.85 7.42 -16.64
N VAL A 113 -26.53 7.41 -16.43
CA VAL A 113 -25.70 6.20 -16.48
C VAL A 113 -24.74 6.23 -15.30
N THR A 114 -24.70 5.13 -14.54
CA THR A 114 -23.77 4.99 -13.41
C THR A 114 -22.68 4.01 -13.81
N LEU A 115 -21.42 4.43 -13.68
CA LEU A 115 -20.25 3.61 -13.98
C LEU A 115 -19.39 3.48 -12.73
N ARG A 116 -19.03 2.24 -12.39
CA ARG A 116 -18.04 1.94 -11.37
C ARG A 116 -16.65 1.94 -12.00
N LEU A 117 -15.73 2.74 -11.45
CA LEU A 117 -14.34 2.79 -11.88
C LEU A 117 -13.51 1.84 -11.02
N GLU A 118 -12.67 1.03 -11.67
CA GLU A 118 -11.70 0.14 -11.04
C GLU A 118 -10.28 0.63 -11.32
N PRO A 119 -9.32 0.43 -10.40
CA PRO A 119 -7.93 0.87 -10.62
C PRO A 119 -7.36 0.31 -11.91
N SER A 120 -6.80 1.17 -12.77
CA SER A 120 -6.22 0.76 -14.08
C SER A 120 -4.94 -0.03 -13.90
N ASN A 121 -4.24 0.18 -12.78
CA ASN A 121 -3.16 -0.66 -12.32
C ASN A 121 -3.20 -0.77 -10.79
N PRO A 122 -3.55 -1.93 -10.20
CA PRO A 122 -3.58 -2.09 -8.75
C PRO A 122 -2.20 -1.82 -8.11
N ASP A 123 -1.11 -1.96 -8.87
CA ASP A 123 0.26 -1.77 -8.39
C ASP A 123 0.66 -0.28 -8.25
N THR A 124 -0.05 0.65 -8.88
CA THR A 124 0.28 2.10 -8.85
C THR A 124 -0.30 2.83 -7.62
N PHE A 125 -1.09 2.12 -6.81
CA PHE A 125 -1.59 2.62 -5.54
C PHE A 125 -1.11 1.79 -4.36
N CYS A 126 -0.26 0.79 -4.62
CA CYS A 126 0.22 -0.14 -3.61
C CYS A 126 -0.94 -0.74 -2.77
N LEU A 127 -2.15 -0.85 -3.32
CA LEU A 127 -3.28 -1.46 -2.62
C LEU A 127 -3.34 -2.93 -3.03
N GLY A 128 -3.02 -3.83 -2.10
CA GLY A 128 -3.17 -5.27 -2.30
C GLY A 128 -2.11 -5.93 -3.19
N CYS A 129 -0.96 -5.29 -3.41
CA CYS A 129 0.13 -5.89 -4.18
C CYS A 129 1.00 -6.84 -3.34
N THR A 130 1.66 -7.79 -3.99
CA THR A 130 2.47 -8.84 -3.35
C THR A 130 3.71 -8.29 -2.64
N GLY A 131 4.18 -7.10 -3.02
CA GLY A 131 5.37 -6.46 -2.47
C GLY A 131 5.07 -5.26 -1.57
N CYS A 132 5.96 -4.27 -1.59
CA CYS A 132 5.88 -3.05 -0.78
C CYS A 132 5.83 -1.80 -1.65
N CYS A 133 5.45 -0.68 -1.05
CA CYS A 133 5.34 0.60 -1.72
C CYS A 133 6.64 1.41 -1.60
N LYS A 134 7.20 1.78 -2.74
CA LYS A 134 8.32 2.71 -2.86
C LYS A 134 7.93 3.78 -3.86
N ASP A 135 7.87 5.04 -3.41
CA ASP A 135 7.53 6.20 -4.25
C ASP A 135 6.19 6.05 -5.01
N GLY A 136 5.19 5.43 -4.37
CA GLY A 136 3.87 5.20 -4.97
C GLY A 136 3.81 4.05 -5.99
N VAL A 137 4.91 3.33 -6.18
CA VAL A 137 5.00 2.18 -7.07
C VAL A 137 5.17 0.92 -6.23
N CYS A 138 4.35 -0.09 -6.48
CA CYS A 138 4.58 -1.39 -5.88
C CYS A 138 5.86 -2.00 -6.47
N THR A 139 6.79 -2.34 -5.60
CA THR A 139 8.04 -3.01 -5.95
C THR A 139 8.04 -4.42 -5.37
N THR A 140 8.66 -5.35 -6.09
CA THR A 140 8.86 -6.71 -5.59
C THR A 140 9.71 -6.70 -4.32
N ALA A 141 9.42 -7.63 -3.42
CA ALA A 141 10.15 -7.78 -2.17
C ALA A 141 11.62 -8.12 -2.45
N SER A 142 12.53 -7.36 -1.84
CA SER A 142 13.97 -7.58 -1.88
C SER A 142 14.62 -7.15 -0.57
N LEU A 143 15.94 -7.33 -0.40
CA LEU A 143 16.64 -6.81 0.77
C LEU A 143 16.62 -5.27 0.85
N GLU A 144 16.56 -4.57 -0.28
CA GLU A 144 16.50 -3.10 -0.33
C GLU A 144 15.05 -2.56 -0.35
N SER A 145 14.08 -3.46 -0.49
CA SER A 145 12.66 -3.14 -0.61
C SER A 145 11.82 -4.26 0.00
N CYS A 146 12.00 -4.52 1.28
CA CYS A 146 11.29 -5.58 1.98
C CYS A 146 9.93 -5.08 2.47
N GLY A 147 8.90 -5.90 2.33
CA GLY A 147 7.54 -5.59 2.75
C GLY A 147 6.52 -6.34 1.89
N ALA A 148 5.28 -6.37 2.36
CA ALA A 148 4.16 -7.05 1.71
C ALA A 148 2.87 -6.23 1.83
N GLY A 149 1.90 -6.50 0.96
CA GLY A 149 0.58 -5.87 0.99
C GLY A 149 0.59 -4.39 0.64
N GLY A 150 1.67 -3.91 0.01
CA GLY A 150 1.86 -2.52 -0.37
C GLY A 150 2.03 -1.54 0.80
N ASN A 151 2.44 -2.04 1.96
CA ASN A 151 2.98 -1.21 3.03
C ASN A 151 4.30 -0.54 2.60
N THR A 152 4.76 0.48 3.33
CA THR A 152 6.05 1.13 3.07
C THR A 152 7.20 0.11 3.07
N CYS A 153 8.06 0.18 2.05
CA CYS A 153 9.25 -0.65 1.98
C CYS A 153 10.23 -0.37 3.13
N ALA A 154 10.80 -1.43 3.68
CA ALA A 154 11.91 -1.38 4.62
C ALA A 154 13.20 -1.89 3.97
N VAL A 155 14.34 -1.32 4.36
CA VAL A 155 15.67 -1.84 4.00
C VAL A 155 16.11 -2.81 5.09
N CYS A 156 16.44 -4.03 4.69
CA CYS A 156 16.97 -5.05 5.58
C CYS A 156 18.45 -4.80 5.87
N ASP A 157 18.86 -5.00 7.13
CA ASP A 157 20.27 -5.01 7.49
C ASP A 157 20.92 -6.27 6.90
N SER A 158 21.79 -6.07 5.90
CA SER A 158 22.47 -7.15 5.18
C SER A 158 23.48 -7.92 6.03
N GLN A 159 23.88 -7.40 7.19
CA GLN A 159 24.63 -8.18 8.16
C GLN A 159 23.72 -9.09 8.96
N ARG A 160 22.48 -8.70 9.24
CA ARG A 160 21.57 -9.43 10.14
C ARG A 160 20.52 -10.29 9.43
N SER A 161 20.41 -10.15 8.12
CA SER A 161 19.44 -10.85 7.29
C SER A 161 19.99 -11.10 5.89
N ASP A 162 19.54 -12.18 5.27
CA ASP A 162 19.93 -12.58 3.91
C ASP A 162 18.73 -12.71 2.96
N THR A 163 17.51 -12.61 3.48
CA THR A 163 16.31 -12.61 2.64
C THR A 163 15.16 -11.82 3.27
N CYS A 164 14.16 -11.51 2.44
CA CYS A 164 12.87 -10.96 2.83
C CYS A 164 11.83 -12.07 2.64
N ASP A 165 11.13 -12.46 3.71
CA ASP A 165 10.15 -13.55 3.62
C ASP A 165 8.86 -13.14 2.88
N ALA A 166 7.98 -14.10 2.64
CA ALA A 166 6.71 -13.86 1.94
C ALA A 166 5.75 -12.91 2.69
N ARG A 167 6.01 -12.60 3.96
CA ARG A 167 5.25 -11.65 4.76
C ARG A 167 5.88 -10.25 4.71
N GLY A 168 6.98 -10.07 4.00
CA GLY A 168 7.69 -8.81 3.92
C GLY A 168 8.56 -8.51 5.14
N VAL A 169 9.08 -9.55 5.80
CA VAL A 169 9.93 -9.40 7.00
C VAL A 169 11.36 -9.80 6.69
N CYS A 170 12.32 -8.98 7.14
CA CYS A 170 13.75 -9.30 7.08
C CYS A 170 14.05 -10.52 7.94
N VAL A 171 14.65 -11.54 7.35
CA VAL A 171 14.91 -12.84 7.97
C VAL A 171 16.32 -13.32 7.66
N CYS A 172 16.81 -14.23 8.49
CA CYS A 172 18.03 -14.98 8.24
C CYS A 172 17.64 -16.43 7.92
N GLY A 173 17.56 -16.76 6.64
CA GLY A 173 16.99 -18.02 6.16
C GLY A 173 15.52 -18.13 6.55
N SER A 174 15.19 -19.11 7.39
CA SER A 174 13.84 -19.31 7.93
C SER A 174 13.65 -18.71 9.35
N ASN A 175 14.70 -18.10 9.91
CA ASN A 175 14.67 -17.53 11.25
C ASN A 175 14.46 -16.01 11.18
N PRO A 176 13.96 -15.36 12.25
CA PRO A 176 13.98 -13.90 12.35
C PRO A 176 15.38 -13.34 12.08
N ALA A 177 15.45 -12.09 11.61
CA ALA A 177 16.72 -11.38 11.51
C ALA A 177 17.50 -11.44 12.84
N CYS A 178 18.82 -11.59 12.73
CA CYS A 178 19.69 -11.77 13.88
C CYS A 178 19.67 -10.51 14.76
N SER A 179 19.13 -10.63 15.97
CA SER A 179 18.83 -9.46 16.82
C SER A 179 19.23 -9.61 18.28
N ASP A 180 19.77 -10.76 18.69
CA ASP A 180 20.26 -10.96 20.05
C ASP A 180 21.77 -10.65 20.19
N GLN A 181 22.21 -10.47 21.43
CA GLN A 181 23.60 -10.17 21.76
C GLN A 181 24.57 -11.36 21.54
N THR A 182 24.09 -12.56 21.22
CA THR A 182 24.92 -13.76 21.03
C THR A 182 25.39 -13.95 19.59
N VAL A 183 24.96 -13.07 18.68
CA VAL A 183 25.25 -13.13 17.24
C VAL A 183 25.60 -11.74 16.71
N ASP A 184 26.41 -11.67 15.65
CA ASP A 184 26.76 -10.44 14.95
C ASP A 184 26.33 -10.44 13.47
N ARG A 185 26.03 -11.61 12.90
CA ARG A 185 25.73 -11.71 11.46
C ARG A 185 24.83 -12.89 11.07
N CYS A 186 24.24 -12.80 9.89
CA CYS A 186 23.56 -13.86 9.17
C CYS A 186 24.48 -14.41 8.07
N VAL A 187 24.74 -15.72 8.08
CA VAL A 187 25.55 -16.39 7.06
C VAL A 187 24.89 -17.71 6.69
N GLY A 188 24.39 -17.80 5.45
CA GLY A 188 23.75 -19.01 4.93
C GLY A 188 22.48 -19.38 5.71
N GLY A 189 21.65 -18.38 6.04
CA GLY A 189 20.42 -18.57 6.79
C GLY A 189 20.58 -18.89 8.27
N GLN A 190 21.78 -18.70 8.82
CA GLN A 190 22.08 -18.95 10.24
C GLN A 190 22.69 -17.71 10.89
N CYS A 191 22.15 -17.35 12.07
CA CYS A 191 22.77 -16.34 12.91
C CYS A 191 24.05 -16.88 13.54
N LYS A 192 25.12 -16.10 13.44
CA LYS A 192 26.49 -16.48 13.79
C LYS A 192 27.17 -15.37 14.57
N CYS A 193 28.19 -15.75 15.34
CA CYS A 193 29.18 -14.83 15.89
C CYS A 193 30.51 -15.02 15.16
N GLY A 194 30.87 -14.05 14.31
CA GLY A 194 32.03 -14.16 13.44
C GLY A 194 31.93 -15.38 12.52
N SER A 195 32.88 -16.31 12.61
CA SER A 195 32.86 -17.57 11.84
C SER A 195 32.21 -18.73 12.59
N SER A 196 31.84 -18.54 13.86
CA SER A 196 31.27 -19.57 14.74
C SER A 196 29.74 -19.48 14.81
N GLY A 197 29.09 -20.48 15.40
CA GLY A 197 27.66 -20.41 15.71
C GLY A 197 27.33 -19.31 16.73
N PRO A 198 26.06 -19.20 17.16
CA PRO A 198 25.68 -18.32 18.26
C PRO A 198 26.48 -18.61 19.53
N CYS A 199 26.72 -17.57 20.33
CA CYS A 199 27.42 -17.72 21.60
C CYS A 199 26.61 -18.54 22.61
N ALA A 200 27.33 -19.28 23.45
CA ALA A 200 26.70 -20.07 24.50
C ALA A 200 26.05 -19.17 25.55
N GLN A 201 25.16 -19.74 26.37
CA GLN A 201 24.55 -19.03 27.48
C GLN A 201 25.62 -18.40 28.39
N GLY A 202 25.43 -17.13 28.74
CA GLY A 202 26.38 -16.38 29.55
C GLY A 202 27.50 -15.70 28.76
N GLN A 203 27.51 -15.82 27.43
CA GLN A 203 28.40 -15.10 26.53
C GLN A 203 27.61 -14.15 25.61
N GLU A 204 28.27 -13.10 25.13
CA GLU A 204 27.80 -12.24 24.04
C GLU A 204 28.82 -12.22 22.90
N CYS A 205 28.38 -11.89 21.70
CA CYS A 205 29.22 -11.75 20.53
C CYS A 205 29.80 -10.34 20.48
N VAL A 206 31.09 -10.23 20.75
CA VAL A 206 31.84 -8.97 20.70
C VAL A 206 32.92 -9.11 19.65
N ASP A 207 32.86 -8.26 18.63
CA ASP A 207 33.79 -8.25 17.49
C ASP A 207 33.94 -9.63 16.83
N GLY A 208 32.82 -10.34 16.65
CA GLY A 208 32.79 -11.68 16.04
C GLY A 208 33.39 -12.80 16.91
N THR A 209 33.60 -12.55 18.21
CA THR A 209 34.07 -13.54 19.17
C THR A 209 33.11 -13.64 20.35
N CYS A 210 32.77 -14.86 20.75
CA CYS A 210 31.99 -15.06 21.96
C CYS A 210 32.80 -14.73 23.20
N ARG A 211 32.31 -13.79 24.00
CA ARG A 211 32.96 -13.30 25.22
C ARG A 211 31.98 -13.32 26.39
N CYS A 212 32.45 -13.77 27.54
CA CYS A 212 31.79 -13.53 28.80
C CYS A 212 32.10 -12.10 29.24
N THR A 213 31.07 -11.28 29.42
CA THR A 213 31.18 -9.87 29.80
C THR A 213 30.17 -9.52 30.89
N ALA A 214 30.21 -8.27 31.36
CA ALA A 214 29.22 -7.73 32.28
C ALA A 214 27.79 -7.72 31.72
N ASN A 215 27.62 -7.64 30.40
CA ASN A 215 26.30 -7.63 29.75
C ASN A 215 25.72 -9.04 29.62
N SER A 216 26.57 -10.06 29.48
CA SER A 216 26.15 -11.43 29.28
C SER A 216 26.08 -12.25 30.57
N CYS A 217 26.77 -11.83 31.64
CA CYS A 217 26.96 -12.64 32.84
C CYS A 217 26.63 -11.87 34.14
N ALA A 218 25.57 -12.30 34.84
CA ALA A 218 25.25 -11.78 36.17
C ALA A 218 26.25 -12.22 37.26
N GLY A 219 26.88 -13.39 37.07
CA GLY A 219 27.91 -13.95 37.95
C GLY A 219 29.30 -13.43 37.62
N CYS A 220 30.29 -14.32 37.50
CA CYS A 220 31.66 -13.96 37.14
C CYS A 220 32.16 -14.79 35.96
N CYS A 221 33.14 -14.28 35.24
CA CYS A 221 33.74 -14.94 34.09
C CYS A 221 35.00 -15.71 34.49
N LEU A 222 35.04 -17.01 34.17
CA LEU A 222 36.23 -17.86 34.32
C LEU A 222 36.50 -18.56 32.99
N ASN A 223 37.67 -18.35 32.40
CA ASN A 223 38.04 -18.95 31.10
C ASN A 223 36.95 -18.75 30.02
N ASN A 224 36.37 -17.55 29.97
CA ASN A 224 35.28 -17.19 29.07
C ASN A 224 33.93 -17.91 29.32
N VAL A 225 33.78 -18.60 30.45
CA VAL A 225 32.54 -19.23 30.88
C VAL A 225 31.92 -18.39 31.99
N CYS A 226 30.62 -18.08 31.86
CA CYS A 226 29.87 -17.44 32.92
C CYS A 226 29.59 -18.44 34.03
N GLU A 227 30.17 -18.19 35.19
CA GLU A 227 29.97 -19.00 36.38
C GLU A 227 28.95 -18.31 37.29
N PRO A 228 28.14 -19.07 38.04
CA PRO A 228 27.14 -18.49 38.93
C PRO A 228 27.72 -17.52 39.95
N GLY A 229 29.02 -17.63 40.29
CA GLY A 229 29.73 -16.69 41.15
C GLY A 229 29.53 -16.92 42.66
N ASN A 230 29.04 -18.08 43.08
CA ASN A 230 28.70 -18.43 44.49
C ASN A 230 29.64 -19.48 45.10
N LEU A 231 30.62 -19.99 44.35
CA LEU A 231 31.52 -21.03 44.83
C LEU A 231 32.79 -20.41 45.40
N LYS A 232 33.40 -21.06 46.39
CA LYS A 232 34.65 -20.60 47.02
C LYS A 232 35.76 -20.34 45.98
N ASP A 233 35.91 -21.22 44.99
CA ASP A 233 36.92 -21.09 43.95
C ASP A 233 36.44 -20.31 42.71
N LYS A 234 35.17 -19.89 42.68
CA LYS A 234 34.54 -19.16 41.57
C LYS A 234 33.57 -18.11 42.11
N CYS A 235 34.09 -17.16 42.87
CA CYS A 235 33.29 -16.10 43.50
C CYS A 235 33.36 -14.82 42.67
N GLY A 236 32.25 -14.11 42.55
CA GLY A 236 32.18 -12.81 41.87
C GLY A 236 30.79 -12.51 41.31
N LYS A 237 30.62 -11.30 40.77
CA LYS A 237 29.38 -10.81 40.17
C LYS A 237 29.67 -9.77 39.08
N GLY A 238 28.68 -9.51 38.23
CA GLY A 238 28.74 -8.45 37.21
C GLY A 238 29.67 -8.74 36.03
N GLY A 239 29.93 -10.01 35.72
CA GLY A 239 30.77 -10.43 34.59
C GLY A 239 32.26 -10.13 34.77
N GLU A 240 32.67 -9.75 35.97
CA GLU A 240 34.08 -9.61 36.35
C GLU A 240 34.78 -10.97 36.40
N SER A 241 36.12 -10.96 36.42
CA SER A 241 36.89 -12.21 36.57
C SER A 241 36.56 -12.93 37.89
N CYS A 242 36.29 -14.23 37.80
CA CYS A 242 36.08 -15.06 38.99
C CYS A 242 37.35 -15.10 39.85
N ARG A 243 37.15 -15.08 41.17
CA ARG A 243 38.24 -15.15 42.17
C ARG A 243 38.04 -16.31 43.14
N LYS A 244 39.16 -16.83 43.63
CA LYS A 244 39.22 -17.81 44.70
C LYS A 244 39.28 -17.09 46.06
N CYS A 245 38.35 -17.41 46.95
CA CYS A 245 38.31 -16.85 48.30
C CYS A 245 39.11 -17.70 49.28
N ASN A 246 39.66 -17.06 50.32
CA ASN A 246 40.44 -17.74 51.35
C ASN A 246 39.54 -18.66 52.19
N ARG A 247 38.41 -18.13 52.68
CA ARG A 247 37.46 -18.89 53.50
C ARG A 247 36.23 -19.30 52.72
N SER A 248 35.41 -18.35 52.26
CA SER A 248 34.17 -18.63 51.51
C SER A 248 33.76 -17.48 50.58
N CYS A 249 32.86 -17.78 49.64
CA CYS A 249 32.13 -16.78 48.88
C CYS A 249 30.86 -16.39 49.64
N ASN A 250 30.69 -15.11 49.94
CA ASN A 250 29.54 -14.58 50.66
C ASN A 250 28.30 -14.49 49.74
N ALA A 251 27.11 -14.32 50.33
CA ALA A 251 25.86 -14.23 49.57
C ALA A 251 25.81 -13.03 48.60
N ASP A 252 26.51 -11.93 48.94
CA ASP A 252 26.67 -10.73 48.11
C ASP A 252 27.77 -10.86 47.03
N ARG A 253 28.39 -12.05 46.96
CA ARG A 253 29.47 -12.46 46.05
C ARG A 253 30.81 -11.75 46.30
N SER A 254 31.01 -11.30 47.55
CA SER A 254 32.32 -10.89 48.07
C SER A 254 33.10 -12.08 48.66
N CYS A 255 34.43 -11.97 48.73
CA CYS A 255 35.27 -12.98 49.40
C CYS A 255 35.42 -12.70 50.89
N SER A 256 35.43 -13.77 51.69
CA SER A 256 35.86 -13.77 53.09
C SER A 256 37.17 -14.52 53.33
#